data_AF-A0A7C6U6Y8-F1
#
_entry.id   AF-A0A7C6U6Y8-F1
#
_cell.length_a   1.000
_cell.length_b   1.000
_cell.length_c   1.000
_cell.angle_alpha   90.00
_cell.angle_beta   90.00
_cell.angle_gamma   90.00
#
_symmetry.space_group_name_H-M   'P 1'
#
loop_
_entity.id
_entity.type
_entity.pdbx_description
1 polymer ?
#
loop_
_entity_poly.entity_id
_entity_poly.type
_entity_poly.pdbx_seq_one_letter_code
_entity_poly.pdbx_strand_id
1 'polypeptide(L)' 'MTRQTTGARGPDVRALAGTRVLVLGAGVSGPGAVRILDALGAEAVVADSRPEALDRLRAALPDG' A
#
# COMPACT_ATOMS: atom_id res chain seq x y z
N MET A 1 -20.65 22.20 13.23
CA MET A 1 -19.93 22.30 11.95
C MET A 1 -19.78 20.88 11.40
N THR A 2 -20.77 20.40 10.67
CA THR A 2 -20.87 18.99 10.26
C THR A 2 -20.28 18.86 8.87
N ARG A 3 -19.13 18.19 8.73
CA ARG A 3 -18.47 17.99 7.45
C ARG A 3 -19.27 16.95 6.66
N GLN A 4 -20.00 17.38 5.62
CA GLN A 4 -20.53 16.48 4.62
C GLN A 4 -19.36 15.86 3.85
N THR A 5 -19.16 14.54 4.01
CA THR A 5 -18.34 13.76 3.10
C THR A 5 -19.14 13.57 1.82
N THR A 6 -18.76 14.29 0.77
CA THR A 6 -19.24 14.07 -0.59
C THR A 6 -19.05 12.59 -0.94
N GLY A 7 -20.17 11.89 -1.19
CA GLY A 7 -20.23 10.47 -1.52
C GLY A 7 -19.71 10.16 -2.92
N ALA A 8 -18.45 10.53 -3.21
CA ALA A 8 -17.73 9.85 -4.26
C ALA A 8 -17.60 8.40 -3.82
N ARG A 9 -18.27 7.47 -4.53
CA ARG A 9 -17.97 6.05 -4.39
C ARG A 9 -16.49 5.91 -4.70
N GLY A 10 -15.67 5.76 -3.65
CA GLY A 10 -14.27 5.42 -3.81
C GLY A 10 -14.14 4.15 -4.65
N PRO A 11 -12.95 3.88 -5.21
CA PRO A 11 -12.73 2.65 -5.94
C PRO A 11 -13.17 1.45 -5.09
N ASP A 12 -13.91 0.54 -5.70
CA ASP A 12 -14.27 -0.73 -5.07
C ASP A 12 -12.98 -1.45 -4.69
N VAL A 13 -12.81 -1.82 -3.41
CA VAL A 13 -11.61 -2.51 -2.94
C VAL A 13 -11.39 -3.84 -3.68
N ARG A 14 -12.46 -4.47 -4.19
CA ARG A 14 -12.37 -5.67 -5.03
C ARG A 14 -11.70 -5.41 -6.37
N ALA A 15 -11.75 -4.16 -6.86
CA ALA A 15 -11.10 -3.77 -8.10
C ALA A 15 -9.58 -3.58 -7.95
N LEU A 16 -9.03 -3.70 -6.74
CA LEU A 16 -7.58 -3.64 -6.50
C LEU A 16 -6.88 -4.96 -6.81
N ALA A 17 -7.60 -6.08 -6.83
CA ALA A 17 -7.02 -7.38 -7.18
C ALA A 17 -6.44 -7.36 -8.60
N GLY A 18 -5.19 -7.82 -8.76
CA GLY A 18 -4.45 -7.82 -10.01
C GLY A 18 -3.94 -6.44 -10.47
N THR A 19 -4.17 -5.37 -9.69
CA THR A 19 -3.67 -4.04 -10.03
C THR A 19 -2.25 -3.82 -9.52
N ARG A 20 -1.47 -3.00 -10.21
CA ARG A 20 -0.14 -2.56 -9.77
C ARG A 20 -0.25 -1.21 -9.07
N VAL A 21 0.23 -1.11 -7.84
CA VAL A 21 0.07 0.07 -6.98
C VAL A 21 1.42 0.57 -6.51
N LEU A 22 1.73 1.84 -6.82
CA LEU A 22 2.94 2.50 -6.30
C LEU A 22 2.72 3.00 -4.86
N VAL A 23 3.52 2.50 -3.92
CA VAL A 23 3.59 2.97 -2.55
C VAL A 23 4.84 3.84 -2.38
N LEU A 24 4.61 5.13 -2.10
CA LEU A 24 5.68 6.08 -1.81
C LEU A 24 5.98 6.10 -0.30
N GLY A 25 7.17 5.62 0.07
CA GLY A 25 7.67 5.54 1.42
C GLY A 25 7.53 4.14 2.05
N ALA A 26 8.63 3.64 2.61
CA ALA A 26 8.77 2.35 3.28
C ALA A 26 9.09 2.48 4.79
N GLY A 27 8.84 3.67 5.36
CA GLY A 27 9.10 3.97 6.78
C GLY A 27 8.06 3.38 7.74
N VAL A 28 7.24 4.24 8.33
CA VAL A 28 6.26 3.83 9.36
C VAL A 28 5.03 3.19 8.72
N SER A 29 4.40 3.88 7.77
CA SER A 29 3.12 3.44 7.20
C SER A 29 3.27 2.49 6.00
N GLY A 30 4.40 2.57 5.29
CA GLY A 30 4.66 1.79 4.07
C GLY A 30 4.45 0.28 4.24
N PRO A 31 5.07 -0.38 5.25
CA PRO A 31 4.87 -1.81 5.47
C PRO A 31 3.42 -2.22 5.69
N GLY A 32 2.64 -1.40 6.42
CA GLY A 32 1.22 -1.66 6.63
C GLY A 32 0.42 -1.55 5.33
N ALA A 33 0.69 -0.52 4.53
CA ALA A 33 0.05 -0.34 3.22
C ALA A 33 0.33 -1.51 2.28
N VAL A 34 1.58 -1.98 2.21
CA VAL A 34 1.97 -3.12 1.36
C VAL A 34 1.26 -4.39 1.77
N ARG A 35 1.21 -4.71 3.08
CA ARG A 35 0.49 -5.90 3.58
C ARG A 35 -1.00 -5.86 3.26
N ILE A 36 -1.62 -4.69 3.32
CA ILE A 36 -3.04 -4.53 2.99
C ILE A 36 -3.25 -4.74 1.48
N LEU A 37 -2.40 -4.16 0.65
CA LEU A 37 -2.47 -4.32 -0.81
C LEU A 37 -2.28 -5.78 -1.23
N ASP A 38 -1.30 -6.47 -0.64
CA ASP A 38 -1.05 -7.90 -0.83
C ASP A 38 -2.28 -8.74 -0.44
N ALA A 39 -2.85 -8.51 0.74
CA ALA A 39 -4.06 -9.19 1.20
C ALA A 39 -5.29 -8.91 0.31
N LEU A 40 -5.30 -7.82 -0.45
CA LEU A 40 -6.33 -7.47 -1.43
C LEU A 40 -6.01 -8.01 -2.84
N GLY A 41 -4.90 -8.74 -3.01
CA GLY A 41 -4.46 -9.31 -4.27
C GLY A 41 -3.84 -8.31 -5.25
N ALA A 42 -3.42 -7.14 -4.77
CA ALA A 42 -2.72 -6.14 -5.57
C ALA A 42 -1.19 -6.38 -5.57
N GLU A 43 -0.52 -5.99 -6.65
CA GLU A 43 0.94 -5.97 -6.74
C GLU A 43 1.46 -4.61 -6.28
N ALA A 44 2.05 -4.55 -5.08
CA ALA A 44 2.65 -3.32 -4.57
C ALA A 44 4.07 -3.10 -5.13
N VAL A 45 4.30 -1.95 -5.76
CA VAL A 45 5.62 -1.44 -6.13
C VAL A 45 6.02 -0.37 -5.13
N VAL A 46 7.14 -0.52 -4.43
CA VAL A 46 7.52 0.39 -3.34
C VAL A 46 8.71 1.23 -3.75
N ALA A 47 8.63 2.54 -3.50
CA ALA A 47 9.74 3.47 -3.68
C ALA A 47 9.99 4.25 -2.38
N ASP A 48 11.24 4.30 -1.94
CA ASP A 48 11.72 5.16 -0.85
C ASP A 48 13.08 5.72 -1.27
N SER A 49 13.41 6.92 -0.81
CA SER A 49 14.72 7.54 -1.07
C SER A 49 15.84 6.93 -0.22
N ARG A 50 15.48 6.20 0.85
CA ARG A 50 16.39 5.53 1.78
C ARG A 50 16.46 4.04 1.47
N PRO A 51 17.58 3.54 0.91
CA PRO A 51 17.76 2.12 0.62
C PRO A 51 17.48 1.21 1.83
N GLU A 52 17.91 1.63 3.02
CA GLU A 52 17.74 0.86 4.25
C GLU A 52 16.27 0.68 4.66
N ALA A 53 15.37 1.57 4.22
CA ALA A 53 13.94 1.41 4.45
C ALA A 53 13.35 0.30 3.56
N LEU A 54 13.82 0.19 2.31
CA LEU A 54 13.44 -0.88 1.40
C LEU A 54 13.96 -2.24 1.89
N ASP A 55 15.19 -2.29 2.39
CA ASP A 55 15.77 -3.54 2.90
C ASP A 55 15.05 -4.04 4.16
N ARG A 56 14.72 -3.14 5.10
CA ARG A 56 13.88 -3.49 6.26
C ARG A 56 12.50 -3.98 5.85
N LEU A 57 11.89 -3.36 4.85
CA LEU A 57 10.58 -3.77 4.35
C LEU A 57 10.66 -5.18 3.74
N ARG A 58 11.65 -5.45 2.88
CA ARG A 58 11.87 -6.77 2.28
C ARG A 58 12.05 -7.85 3.33
N ALA A 59 12.84 -7.59 4.37
CA ALA A 59 13.06 -8.54 5.46
C ALA A 59 11.81 -8.78 6.34
N ALA A 60 10.84 -7.86 6.33
CA ALA A 60 9.63 -7.92 7.15
C ALA A 60 8.42 -8.49 6.41
N LEU A 61 8.51 -8.72 5.10
CA LEU A 61 7.49 -9.38 4.31
C LEU A 61 7.87 -10.85 4.16
N PRO A 62 6.91 -11.78 4.21
CA PRO A 62 7.19 -13.17 3.85
C PRO A 62 7.66 -13.21 2.40
N ASP A 63 8.56 -14.15 2.08
CA ASP A 63 8.79 -14.52 0.69
C ASP A 63 7.43 -14.93 0.11
N GLY A 64 6.99 -14.22 -0.92
CA GLY A 64 5.75 -14.52 -1.63
C GLY A 64 5.73 -15.95 -2.16
#